data_AF-A0A436HIN6-F1
#
_entry.id   AF-A0A436HIN6-F1
#
_cell.length_a   1.000
_cell.length_b   1.000
_cell.length_c   1.000
_cell.angle_alpha   90.00
_cell.angle_beta   90.00
_cell.angle_gamma   90.00
#
_symmetry.space_group_name_H-M   'P 1'
#
loop_
_entity.id
_entity.type
_entity.pdbx_description
1 polymer ?
#
loop_
_entity_poly.entity_id
_entity_poly.type
_entity_poly.pdbx_seq_one_letter_code
_entity_poly.pdbx_strand_id
1 'polypeptide(L)'
;MRLLSLNLHPNSSSKLLTHLASMSLLIATLAVETALPASMAYDIGFFEFVPTIIAISYLEDRLIALAATFVMVAVGLLARDILSNPINVEVWIRAILLLVAGAMIALTFHRQRQDYRTLLQVAEARLVALEATENSYRWAFERAAIGFANMSENGELQRSNKRLCEMTGYVEEELSSLPLRALVHPDDNHTLAEALTRLKDTTSFGSEIRLLKKDGTVLWTRLALSLAVPADALPQSIFVMMDDISGERTAREALRAQKEWLDLALSSSRLGTWRIDFESGSVNGSAAFWEMMGLAPAPSRPLQELTAVVHPADLPNLTAPGELASGADYDAEIRIRRAGGHIRWIALRGRDELRDGRA
;
A
#
# COMPACT_ATOMS: atom_id res chain seq x y z
N MET A 1 -2.89 7.23 12.02
CA MET A 1 -2.18 7.88 13.14
C MET A 1 -2.58 9.36 13.14
N ARG A 2 -3.07 9.86 14.28
CA ARG A 2 -3.77 11.14 14.54
C ARG A 2 -3.79 12.21 13.43
N LEU A 3 -5.00 12.45 12.92
CA LEU A 3 -5.42 13.67 12.21
C LEU A 3 -5.05 14.91 13.04
N LEU A 4 -4.01 15.63 12.64
CA LEU A 4 -3.77 17.00 13.08
C LEU A 4 -4.71 17.90 12.26
N SER A 5 -5.96 17.97 12.69
CA SER A 5 -6.86 19.04 12.29
C SER A 5 -6.27 20.36 12.79
N LEU A 6 -5.55 21.06 11.92
CA LEU A 6 -5.28 22.48 12.06
C LEU A 6 -6.63 23.21 11.99
N ASN A 7 -7.32 23.21 13.14
CA ASN A 7 -8.45 24.09 13.40
C ASN A 7 -7.92 25.52 13.41
N LEU A 8 -7.81 26.12 12.23
CA LEU A 8 -7.87 27.57 12.08
C LEU A 8 -9.33 27.97 12.37
N HIS A 9 -9.72 27.87 13.65
CA HIS A 9 -10.85 28.65 14.11
C HIS A 9 -10.51 30.11 13.81
N PRO A 10 -11.39 30.87 13.13
CA PRO A 10 -11.18 32.30 12.97
C PRO A 10 -10.98 32.88 14.37
N ASN A 11 -9.79 33.44 14.60
CA ASN A 11 -9.34 33.91 15.89
C ASN A 11 -10.45 34.80 16.48
N SER A 12 -10.93 34.49 17.69
CA SER A 12 -12.07 35.22 18.28
C SER A 12 -11.81 36.72 18.31
N SER A 13 -10.54 37.10 18.48
CA SER A 13 -10.02 38.46 18.37
C SER A 13 -10.24 39.11 17.00
N SER A 14 -10.07 38.39 15.88
CA SER A 14 -10.25 38.94 14.54
C SER A 14 -11.72 39.23 14.23
N LYS A 15 -12.63 38.35 14.68
CA LYS A 15 -14.08 38.57 14.58
C LYS A 15 -14.53 39.76 15.43
N LEU A 16 -14.02 39.86 16.65
CA LEU A 16 -14.33 40.97 17.56
C LEU A 16 -13.84 42.30 16.97
N LEU A 17 -12.66 42.30 16.32
CA LEU A 17 -12.13 43.48 15.65
C LEU A 17 -12.98 43.91 14.43
N THR A 18 -13.44 42.96 13.61
CA THR A 18 -14.33 43.25 12.47
C THR A 18 -15.69 43.80 12.94
N HIS A 19 -16.24 43.26 14.03
CA HIS A 19 -17.48 43.77 14.64
C HIS A 19 -17.32 45.17 15.24
N LEU A 20 -16.21 45.44 15.92
CA LEU A 20 -15.94 46.78 16.44
C LEU A 20 -15.72 47.79 15.31
N ALA A 21 -15.05 47.40 14.22
CA ALA A 21 -14.84 48.25 13.06
C ALA A 21 -16.14 48.57 12.32
N SER A 22 -16.99 47.59 12.07
CA SER A 22 -18.30 47.78 11.43
C SER A 22 -19.22 48.65 12.28
N MET A 23 -19.23 48.44 13.61
CA MET A 23 -20.01 49.23 14.55
C MET A 23 -19.50 50.67 14.67
N SER A 24 -18.18 50.87 14.68
CA SER A 24 -17.58 52.21 14.68
C SER A 24 -17.89 52.98 13.38
N LEU A 25 -17.84 52.29 12.23
CA LEU A 25 -18.21 52.88 10.95
C LEU A 25 -19.68 53.27 10.91
N LEU A 26 -20.58 52.39 11.38
CA LEU A 26 -22.01 52.67 11.50
C LEU A 26 -22.26 53.89 12.38
N ILE A 27 -21.66 53.94 13.58
CA ILE A 27 -21.80 55.06 14.52
C ILE A 27 -21.27 56.36 13.89
N ALA A 28 -20.10 56.32 13.24
CA ALA A 28 -19.51 57.49 12.59
C ALA A 28 -20.41 58.02 11.46
N THR A 29 -20.95 57.14 10.61
CA THR A 29 -21.87 57.57 9.54
C THR A 29 -23.17 58.14 10.09
N LEU A 30 -23.74 57.53 11.14
CA LEU A 30 -24.94 58.06 11.80
C LEU A 30 -24.68 59.42 12.47
N ALA A 31 -23.52 59.60 13.11
CA ALA A 31 -23.15 60.86 13.75
C ALA A 31 -22.98 62.00 12.74
N VAL A 32 -22.32 61.74 11.60
CA VAL A 32 -22.19 62.72 10.51
C VAL A 32 -23.56 63.14 9.99
N GLU A 33 -24.46 62.19 9.71
CA GLU A 33 -25.82 62.49 9.24
C GLU A 33 -26.58 63.41 10.21
N THR A 34 -26.53 63.10 11.51
CA THR A 34 -27.23 63.91 12.53
C THR A 34 -26.62 65.29 12.76
N ALA A 35 -25.37 65.51 12.35
CA ALA A 35 -24.63 66.76 12.55
C ALA A 35 -24.66 67.69 11.33
N LEU A 36 -25.17 67.24 10.18
CA LEU A 36 -25.24 68.05 8.97
C LEU A 36 -26.28 69.19 9.13
N PRO A 37 -25.95 70.43 8.70
CA PRO A 37 -26.90 71.55 8.73
C PRO A 37 -28.13 71.26 7.87
N ALA A 38 -29.32 71.72 8.31
CA ALA A 38 -30.59 71.51 7.63
C ALA A 38 -30.59 71.90 6.12
N SER A 39 -29.73 72.85 5.73
CA SER A 39 -29.56 73.32 4.36
C SER A 39 -28.77 72.37 3.45
N MET A 40 -27.86 71.55 3.99
CA MET A 40 -27.13 70.52 3.23
C MET A 40 -27.88 69.18 3.18
N ALA A 41 -28.73 68.90 4.18
CA ALA A 41 -29.60 67.72 4.22
C ALA A 41 -30.65 67.65 3.08
N TYR A 42 -30.85 68.75 2.35
CA TYR A 42 -31.83 68.86 1.28
C TYR A 42 -31.48 68.06 0.01
N ASP A 43 -30.19 67.88 -0.33
CA ASP A 43 -29.79 67.37 -1.66
C ASP A 43 -29.23 65.92 -1.69
N ILE A 44 -28.64 65.41 -0.60
CA ILE A 44 -27.80 64.17 -0.64
C ILE A 44 -28.50 62.92 -0.04
N GLY A 45 -29.77 63.07 0.33
CA GLY A 45 -30.45 62.44 1.47
C GLY A 45 -30.41 60.95 1.83
N PHE A 46 -29.74 60.07 1.09
CA PHE A 46 -29.55 58.66 1.48
C PHE A 46 -28.29 58.03 0.84
N PHE A 47 -27.64 58.71 -0.11
CA PHE A 47 -26.48 58.17 -0.84
C PHE A 47 -25.24 58.03 0.04
N GLU A 48 -25.15 58.81 1.12
CA GLU A 48 -24.04 58.77 2.09
C GLU A 48 -23.98 57.44 2.86
N PHE A 49 -25.11 56.72 2.94
CA PHE A 49 -25.16 55.41 3.58
C PHE A 49 -24.64 54.28 2.70
N VAL A 50 -24.59 54.45 1.37
CA VAL A 50 -24.23 53.38 0.44
C VAL A 50 -22.81 52.84 0.68
N PRO A 51 -21.75 53.68 0.82
CA PRO A 51 -20.40 53.19 1.12
C PRO A 51 -20.33 52.40 2.44
N THR A 52 -21.06 52.85 3.46
CA THR A 52 -21.10 52.18 4.76
C THR A 52 -21.84 50.86 4.70
N ILE A 53 -22.95 50.78 3.96
CA ILE A 53 -23.68 49.53 3.70
C ILE A 53 -22.78 48.52 2.98
N ILE A 54 -22.01 48.96 1.97
CA ILE A 54 -21.03 48.11 1.26
C ILE A 54 -19.96 47.61 2.22
N ALA A 55 -19.36 48.50 3.02
CA ALA A 55 -18.31 48.14 3.98
C ALA A 55 -18.82 47.16 5.05
N ILE A 56 -20.00 47.40 5.62
CA ILE A 56 -20.61 46.48 6.59
C ILE A 56 -20.95 45.15 5.91
N SER A 57 -21.51 45.15 4.70
CA SER A 57 -21.82 43.93 3.94
C SER A 57 -20.57 43.11 3.58
N TYR A 58 -19.43 43.76 3.44
CA TYR A 58 -18.14 43.12 3.19
C TYR A 58 -17.56 42.48 4.47
N LEU A 59 -17.65 43.19 5.59
CA LEU A 59 -17.05 42.78 6.86
C LEU A 59 -17.91 41.72 7.58
N GLU A 60 -19.22 41.89 7.55
CA GLU A 60 -20.18 41.19 8.39
C GLU A 60 -20.94 40.07 7.69
N ASP A 61 -21.71 39.32 8.48
CA ASP A 61 -22.70 38.39 7.96
C ASP A 61 -23.96 39.12 7.47
N ARG A 62 -24.70 38.48 6.56
CA ARG A 62 -25.87 39.07 5.88
C ARG A 62 -26.89 39.69 6.83
N LEU A 63 -27.11 39.10 8.01
CA LEU A 63 -28.11 39.56 8.96
C LEU A 63 -27.73 40.88 9.60
N ILE A 64 -26.44 41.07 9.94
CA ILE A 64 -25.92 42.29 10.54
C ILE A 64 -25.92 43.42 9.50
N ALA A 65 -25.53 43.11 8.26
CA ALA A 65 -25.57 44.07 7.15
C ALA A 65 -27.01 44.54 6.81
N LEU A 66 -27.97 43.61 6.79
CA LEU A 66 -29.38 43.94 6.60
C LEU A 66 -29.93 44.79 7.76
N ALA A 67 -29.60 44.42 9.00
CA ALA A 67 -30.03 45.18 10.19
C ALA A 67 -29.44 46.59 10.19
N ALA A 68 -28.16 46.75 9.84
CA ALA A 68 -27.51 48.05 9.73
C ALA A 68 -28.16 48.92 8.64
N THR A 69 -28.48 48.34 7.48
CA THR A 69 -29.20 49.04 6.40
C THR A 69 -30.56 49.54 6.89
N PHE A 70 -31.31 48.71 7.64
CA PHE A 70 -32.61 49.09 8.20
C PHE A 70 -32.48 50.21 9.24
N VAL A 71 -31.49 50.14 10.12
CA VAL A 71 -31.19 51.17 11.12
C VAL A 71 -30.83 52.49 10.45
N MET A 72 -29.99 52.47 9.41
CA MET A 72 -29.61 53.68 8.67
C MET A 72 -30.81 54.36 8.00
N VAL A 73 -31.70 53.57 7.39
CA VAL A 73 -32.94 54.07 6.79
C VAL A 73 -33.86 54.67 7.86
N ALA A 74 -34.03 53.99 9.00
CA ALA A 74 -34.86 54.47 10.10
C ALA A 74 -34.33 55.79 10.71
N VAL A 75 -33.01 55.90 10.92
CA VAL A 75 -32.39 57.13 11.45
C VAL A 75 -32.50 58.27 10.43
N GLY A 76 -32.26 58.01 9.14
CA GLY A 76 -32.41 59.02 8.09
C GLY A 76 -33.84 59.57 7.99
N LEU A 77 -34.85 58.71 8.16
CA LEU A 77 -36.26 59.15 8.20
C LEU A 77 -36.58 59.96 9.48
N LEU A 78 -36.11 59.51 10.64
CA LEU A 78 -36.35 60.16 11.93
C LEU A 78 -35.68 61.55 11.99
N ALA A 79 -34.46 61.69 11.48
CA ALA A 79 -33.77 62.97 11.42
C ALA A 79 -34.57 64.00 10.62
N ARG A 80 -35.16 63.61 9.48
CA ARG A 80 -35.98 64.50 8.64
C ARG A 80 -37.28 64.92 9.32
N ASP A 81 -37.93 64.01 10.04
CA ASP A 81 -39.14 64.31 10.82
C ASP A 81 -38.86 65.35 11.90
N ILE A 82 -37.76 65.18 12.66
CA ILE A 82 -37.36 66.08 13.74
C ILE A 82 -36.95 67.46 13.22
N LEU A 83 -36.28 67.53 12.07
CA LEU A 83 -35.89 68.77 11.40
C LEU A 83 -37.09 69.53 10.76
N SER A 84 -38.33 69.13 11.05
CA SER A 84 -39.57 69.75 10.56
C SER A 84 -39.72 69.73 9.04
N ASN A 85 -39.08 68.76 8.39
CA ASN A 85 -39.18 68.56 6.94
C ASN A 85 -40.33 67.58 6.63
N PRO A 86 -41.30 67.93 5.76
CA PRO A 86 -42.40 67.04 5.45
C PRO A 86 -41.88 65.78 4.74
N ILE A 87 -42.20 64.61 5.30
CA ILE A 87 -41.90 63.31 4.67
C ILE A 87 -42.85 63.13 3.47
N ASN A 88 -42.38 63.59 2.31
CA ASN A 88 -43.10 63.44 1.06
C ASN A 88 -42.85 62.06 0.43
N VAL A 89 -43.68 61.69 -0.55
CA VAL A 89 -43.60 60.40 -1.27
C VAL A 89 -42.20 60.13 -1.84
N GLU A 90 -41.49 61.18 -2.28
CA GLU A 90 -40.12 61.08 -2.78
C GLU A 90 -39.12 60.53 -1.75
N VAL A 91 -39.26 60.92 -0.48
CA VAL A 91 -38.39 60.45 0.62
C VAL A 91 -38.62 58.96 0.88
N TRP A 92 -39.88 58.52 0.87
CA TRP A 92 -40.23 57.10 0.98
C TRP A 92 -39.68 56.28 -0.19
N ILE A 93 -39.77 56.80 -1.42
CA ILE A 93 -39.19 56.12 -2.60
C ILE A 93 -37.68 55.92 -2.42
N ARG A 94 -36.94 56.94 -1.99
CA ARG A 94 -35.49 56.85 -1.76
C ARG A 94 -35.13 55.86 -0.63
N ALA A 95 -35.89 55.87 0.47
CA ALA A 95 -35.72 54.94 1.59
C ALA A 95 -35.94 53.48 1.17
N ILE A 96 -37.00 53.21 0.40
CA ILE A 96 -37.31 51.88 -0.14
C ILE A 96 -36.20 51.43 -1.12
N LEU A 97 -35.75 52.32 -2.01
CA LEU A 97 -34.64 52.02 -2.92
C LEU A 97 -33.36 51.67 -2.18
N LEU A 98 -33.03 52.38 -1.09
CA LEU A 98 -31.85 52.07 -0.28
C LEU A 98 -31.99 50.72 0.44
N LEU A 99 -33.17 50.38 0.98
CA LEU A 99 -33.42 49.07 1.58
C LEU A 99 -33.23 47.94 0.55
N VAL A 100 -33.78 48.10 -0.65
CA VAL A 100 -33.66 47.11 -1.73
C VAL A 100 -32.21 46.99 -2.18
N ALA A 101 -31.52 48.11 -2.38
CA ALA A 101 -30.10 48.12 -2.78
C ALA A 101 -29.21 47.51 -1.69
N GLY A 102 -29.38 47.89 -0.43
CA GLY A 102 -28.61 47.36 0.69
C GLY A 102 -28.88 45.88 0.93
N ALA A 103 -30.13 45.42 0.78
CA ALA A 103 -30.45 44.00 0.83
C ALA A 103 -29.81 43.23 -0.34
N MET A 104 -29.84 43.79 -1.55
CA MET A 104 -29.20 43.20 -2.71
C MET A 104 -27.68 43.09 -2.50
N ILE A 105 -27.02 44.15 -2.00
CA ILE A 105 -25.58 44.19 -1.69
C ILE A 105 -25.23 43.15 -0.61
N ALA A 106 -25.98 43.11 0.49
CA ALA A 106 -25.74 42.16 1.57
C ALA A 106 -25.87 40.70 1.10
N LEU A 107 -26.84 40.42 0.23
CA LEU A 107 -27.05 39.09 -0.33
C LEU A 107 -25.98 38.70 -1.35
N THR A 108 -25.54 39.61 -2.23
CA THR A 108 -24.50 39.33 -3.23
C THR A 108 -23.15 39.08 -2.57
N PHE A 109 -22.75 39.94 -1.62
CA PHE A 109 -21.50 39.73 -0.85
C PHE A 109 -21.54 38.44 -0.04
N HIS A 110 -22.67 38.10 0.58
CA HIS A 110 -22.81 36.85 1.30
C HIS A 110 -22.67 35.63 0.37
N ARG A 111 -23.32 35.65 -0.80
CA ARG A 111 -23.21 34.59 -1.80
C ARG A 111 -21.78 34.45 -2.30
N GLN A 112 -21.14 35.56 -2.65
CA GLN A 112 -19.75 35.59 -3.10
C GLN A 112 -18.79 35.04 -2.03
N ARG A 113 -18.98 35.40 -0.76
CA ARG A 113 -18.19 34.91 0.38
C ARG A 113 -18.36 33.41 0.60
N GLN A 114 -19.56 32.88 0.41
CA GLN A 114 -19.81 31.44 0.48
C GLN A 114 -19.13 30.68 -0.66
N ASP A 115 -19.20 31.22 -1.88
CA ASP A 115 -18.57 30.60 -3.06
C ASP A 115 -17.05 30.52 -2.88
N TYR A 116 -16.40 31.61 -2.45
CA TYR A 116 -14.95 31.61 -2.18
C TYR A 116 -14.54 30.64 -1.08
N ARG A 117 -15.31 30.57 0.02
CA ARG A 117 -15.02 29.61 1.11
C ARG A 117 -15.10 28.18 0.62
N THR A 118 -16.11 27.86 -0.19
CA THR A 118 -16.28 26.53 -0.77
C THR A 118 -15.12 26.19 -1.71
N LEU A 119 -14.73 27.12 -2.58
CA LEU A 119 -13.59 26.92 -3.50
C LEU A 119 -12.27 26.70 -2.75
N LEU A 120 -12.00 27.50 -1.71
CA LEU A 120 -10.81 27.35 -0.87
C LEU A 120 -10.79 25.98 -0.18
N GLN A 121 -11.92 25.56 0.40
CA GLN A 121 -12.03 24.25 1.04
C GLN A 121 -11.76 23.08 0.07
N VAL A 122 -12.28 23.16 -1.16
CA VAL A 122 -12.05 22.14 -2.19
C VAL A 122 -10.58 22.13 -2.64
N ALA A 123 -9.95 23.30 -2.78
CA ALA A 123 -8.55 23.42 -3.13
C ALA A 123 -7.64 22.84 -2.03
N GLU A 124 -7.87 23.20 -0.77
CA GLU A 124 -7.15 22.66 0.39
C GLU A 124 -7.31 21.14 0.49
N ALA A 125 -8.55 20.63 0.33
CA ALA A 125 -8.81 19.20 0.36
C ALA A 125 -8.07 18.45 -0.77
N ARG A 126 -8.00 19.03 -1.98
CA ARG A 126 -7.24 18.46 -3.10
C ARG A 126 -5.73 18.47 -2.83
N LEU A 127 -5.19 19.54 -2.27
CA LEU A 127 -3.77 19.61 -1.91
C LEU A 127 -3.42 18.55 -0.87
N VAL A 128 -4.21 18.45 0.21
CA VAL A 128 -4.02 17.42 1.24
C VAL A 128 -4.15 16.00 0.65
N ALA A 129 -5.09 15.77 -0.26
CA ALA A 129 -5.24 14.48 -0.93
C ALA A 129 -4.05 14.14 -1.84
N LEU A 130 -3.50 15.14 -2.56
CA LEU A 130 -2.29 14.98 -3.36
C LEU A 130 -1.07 14.66 -2.48
N GLU A 131 -0.87 15.41 -1.40
CA GLU A 131 0.20 15.17 -0.44
C GLU A 131 0.08 13.79 0.23
N ALA A 132 -1.13 13.38 0.61
CA ALA A 132 -1.37 12.07 1.19
C ALA A 132 -1.06 10.94 0.19
N THR A 133 -1.41 11.14 -1.07
CA THR A 133 -1.12 10.20 -2.16
C THR A 133 0.39 10.12 -2.42
N GLU A 134 1.07 11.26 -2.54
CA GLU A 134 2.53 11.33 -2.73
C GLU A 134 3.28 10.67 -1.55
N ASN A 135 2.88 10.98 -0.31
CA ASN A 135 3.47 10.37 0.87
C ASN A 135 3.23 8.86 0.93
N SER A 136 2.06 8.40 0.50
CA SER A 136 1.76 6.97 0.41
C SER A 136 2.68 6.27 -0.58
N TYR A 137 2.88 6.84 -1.77
CA TYR A 137 3.83 6.30 -2.75
C TYR A 137 5.28 6.34 -2.25
N ARG A 138 5.69 7.44 -1.62
CA ARG A 138 7.02 7.58 -1.01
C ARG A 138 7.25 6.51 0.04
N TRP A 139 6.32 6.28 0.95
CA TRP A 139 6.47 5.23 1.97
C TRP A 139 6.42 3.83 1.40
N ALA A 140 5.58 3.57 0.38
CA ALA A 140 5.57 2.29 -0.30
C ALA A 140 6.93 1.98 -0.95
N PHE A 141 7.55 2.97 -1.59
CA PHE A 141 8.90 2.88 -2.16
C PHE A 141 9.96 2.66 -1.07
N GLU A 142 10.00 3.52 -0.04
CA GLU A 142 11.05 3.50 1.00
C GLU A 142 10.99 2.28 1.92
N ARG A 143 9.80 1.70 2.13
CA ARG A 143 9.58 0.56 3.05
C ARG A 143 9.30 -0.76 2.33
N ALA A 144 9.44 -0.80 1.00
CA ALA A 144 9.33 -2.06 0.28
C ALA A 144 10.35 -3.08 0.80
N ALA A 145 9.94 -4.35 0.91
CA ALA A 145 10.83 -5.44 1.28
C ALA A 145 11.81 -5.84 0.16
N ILE A 146 11.59 -5.31 -1.04
CA ILE A 146 12.37 -5.51 -2.25
C ILE A 146 13.23 -4.26 -2.49
N GLY A 147 14.48 -4.45 -2.95
CA GLY A 147 15.33 -3.35 -3.39
C GLY A 147 14.75 -2.72 -4.65
N PHE A 148 14.52 -1.42 -4.63
CA PHE A 148 13.92 -0.71 -5.75
C PHE A 148 14.80 0.46 -6.14
N ALA A 149 14.99 0.66 -7.45
CA ALA A 149 15.65 1.83 -7.98
C ALA A 149 15.04 2.30 -9.31
N ASN A 150 15.23 3.58 -9.61
CA ASN A 150 15.03 4.13 -10.95
C ASN A 150 16.37 4.18 -11.66
N MET A 151 16.39 3.86 -12.95
CA MET A 151 17.58 3.92 -13.78
C MET A 151 17.37 4.85 -14.97
N SER A 152 18.41 5.62 -15.30
CA SER A 152 18.46 6.47 -16.49
C SER A 152 18.65 5.66 -17.77
N GLU A 153 18.46 6.31 -18.92
CA GLU A 153 18.75 5.71 -20.24
C GLU A 153 20.22 5.28 -20.39
N ASN A 154 21.14 5.91 -19.65
CA ASN A 154 22.57 5.56 -19.64
C ASN A 154 22.89 4.34 -18.75
N GLY A 155 21.89 3.79 -18.06
CA GLY A 155 22.05 2.66 -17.15
C GLY A 155 22.52 3.02 -15.75
N GLU A 156 22.53 4.31 -15.41
CA GLU A 156 22.89 4.80 -14.06
C GLU A 156 21.67 4.76 -13.16
N LEU A 157 21.83 4.18 -11.97
CA LEU A 157 20.80 4.24 -10.93
C LEU A 157 20.68 5.68 -10.46
N GLN A 158 19.46 6.18 -10.25
CA GLN A 158 19.19 7.56 -9.83
C GLN A 158 18.72 7.61 -8.39
N ARG A 159 17.57 6.99 -8.12
CA ARG A 159 16.97 6.96 -6.79
C ARG A 159 16.80 5.52 -6.38
N SER A 160 17.23 5.18 -5.17
CA SER A 160 17.19 3.83 -4.63
C SER A 160 16.49 3.84 -3.29
N ASN A 161 15.67 2.83 -2.99
CA ASN A 161 15.05 2.75 -1.68
C ASN A 161 16.03 2.26 -0.61
N LYS A 162 15.64 2.44 0.65
CA LYS A 162 16.42 1.98 1.80
C LYS A 162 16.81 0.50 1.73
N ARG A 163 15.90 -0.35 1.25
CA ARG A 163 16.14 -1.80 1.16
C ARG A 163 17.28 -2.14 0.21
N LEU A 164 17.39 -1.46 -0.94
CA LEU A 164 18.48 -1.67 -1.89
C LEU A 164 19.83 -1.26 -1.29
N CYS A 165 19.86 -0.15 -0.55
CA CYS A 165 21.03 0.31 0.19
C CYS A 165 21.47 -0.74 1.23
N GLU A 166 20.52 -1.24 2.04
CA GLU A 166 20.79 -2.26 3.06
C GLU A 166 21.33 -3.58 2.49
N MET A 167 20.78 -4.06 1.36
CA MET A 167 21.22 -5.34 0.78
C MET A 167 22.59 -5.25 0.09
N THR A 168 22.92 -4.10 -0.52
CA THR A 168 24.16 -3.90 -1.27
C THR A 168 25.30 -3.33 -0.41
N GLY A 169 24.97 -2.69 0.72
CA GLY A 169 25.93 -2.04 1.61
C GLY A 169 26.40 -0.65 1.15
N TYR A 170 25.79 -0.10 0.09
CA TYR A 170 26.02 1.27 -0.37
C TYR A 170 25.03 2.24 0.27
N VAL A 171 25.42 3.52 0.35
CA VAL A 171 24.48 4.60 0.67
C VAL A 171 23.79 5.10 -0.61
N GLU A 172 22.65 5.79 -0.47
CA GLU A 172 21.85 6.25 -1.60
C GLU A 172 22.65 7.15 -2.55
N GLU A 173 23.48 8.06 -2.03
CA GLU A 173 24.29 8.98 -2.84
C GLU A 173 25.37 8.26 -3.66
N GLU A 174 25.88 7.13 -3.16
CA GLU A 174 26.84 6.31 -3.89
C GLU A 174 26.12 5.52 -5.00
N LEU A 175 24.92 5.01 -4.71
CA LEU A 175 24.11 4.30 -5.70
C LEU A 175 23.60 5.23 -6.81
N SER A 176 23.26 6.49 -6.51
CA SER A 176 22.61 7.44 -7.44
C SER A 176 23.46 7.88 -8.65
N SER A 177 24.71 7.43 -8.73
CA SER A 177 25.61 7.67 -9.87
C SER A 177 26.27 6.39 -10.37
N LEU A 178 25.93 5.25 -9.77
CA LEU A 178 26.55 3.98 -10.10
C LEU A 178 25.79 3.33 -11.26
N PRO A 179 26.48 2.91 -12.34
CA PRO A 179 25.83 2.14 -13.39
C PRO A 179 25.39 0.78 -12.86
N LEU A 180 24.19 0.33 -13.20
CA LEU A 180 23.63 -0.95 -12.73
C LEU A 180 24.60 -2.13 -12.95
N ARG A 181 25.26 -2.18 -14.11
CA ARG A 181 26.28 -3.19 -14.45
C ARG A 181 27.47 -3.27 -13.47
N ALA A 182 27.77 -2.21 -12.72
CA ALA A 182 28.83 -2.23 -11.72
C ALA A 182 28.41 -2.94 -10.43
N LEU A 183 27.10 -3.03 -10.15
CA LEU A 183 26.58 -3.89 -9.08
C LEU A 183 26.49 -5.35 -9.51
N VAL A 184 26.43 -5.64 -10.81
CA VAL A 184 26.28 -7.01 -11.32
C VAL A 184 27.64 -7.69 -11.38
N HIS A 185 27.68 -8.96 -10.98
CA HIS A 185 28.88 -9.79 -11.07
C HIS A 185 29.35 -9.89 -12.54
N PRO A 186 30.67 -9.80 -12.83
CA PRO A 186 31.20 -9.77 -14.20
C PRO A 186 30.67 -10.88 -15.12
N ASP A 187 30.56 -12.10 -14.61
CA ASP A 187 30.02 -13.26 -15.33
C ASP A 187 28.56 -13.07 -15.77
N ASP A 188 27.75 -12.32 -15.02
CA ASP A 188 26.31 -12.17 -15.24
C ASP A 188 25.99 -10.91 -16.07
N ASN A 189 27.00 -10.16 -16.51
CA ASN A 189 26.83 -8.98 -17.37
C ASN A 189 26.14 -9.29 -18.71
N HIS A 190 26.38 -10.48 -19.26
CA HIS A 190 25.69 -10.93 -20.48
C HIS A 190 24.19 -11.08 -20.24
N THR A 191 23.80 -11.65 -19.10
CA THR A 191 22.40 -11.82 -18.69
C THR A 191 21.70 -10.48 -18.50
N LEU A 192 22.39 -9.49 -17.90
CA LEU A 192 21.87 -8.12 -17.79
C LEU A 192 21.66 -7.47 -19.16
N ALA A 193 22.62 -7.63 -20.08
CA ALA A 193 22.52 -7.07 -21.43
C ALA A 193 21.32 -7.68 -22.21
N GLU A 194 21.12 -8.99 -22.09
CA GLU A 194 19.95 -9.68 -22.65
C GLU A 194 18.64 -9.16 -22.06
N ALA A 195 18.59 -8.97 -20.73
CA ALA A 195 17.42 -8.43 -20.05
C ALA A 195 17.06 -7.02 -20.54
N LEU A 196 18.04 -6.13 -20.68
CA LEU A 196 17.85 -4.78 -21.21
C LEU A 196 17.42 -4.78 -22.68
N THR A 197 17.91 -5.73 -23.46
CA THR A 197 17.54 -5.87 -24.88
C THR A 197 16.08 -6.29 -25.01
N ARG A 198 15.66 -7.31 -24.24
CA ARG A 198 14.28 -7.81 -24.25
C ARG A 198 13.26 -6.81 -23.70
N LEU A 199 13.68 -5.93 -22.80
CA LEU A 199 12.82 -4.85 -22.29
C LEU A 199 12.33 -3.88 -23.38
N LYS A 200 13.00 -3.82 -24.54
CA LYS A 200 12.53 -3.01 -25.68
C LYS A 200 11.26 -3.57 -26.32
N ASP A 201 11.11 -4.89 -26.28
CA ASP A 201 10.02 -5.62 -26.94
C ASP A 201 8.92 -6.06 -25.95
N THR A 202 9.10 -5.82 -24.66
CA THR A 202 8.18 -6.26 -23.59
C THR A 202 8.15 -5.25 -22.44
N THR A 203 7.03 -5.13 -21.74
CA THR A 203 6.85 -4.16 -20.65
C THR A 203 7.62 -4.50 -19.36
N SER A 204 8.00 -5.77 -19.16
CA SER A 204 8.85 -6.20 -18.05
C SER A 204 9.64 -7.48 -18.35
N PHE A 205 10.82 -7.61 -17.78
CA PHE A 205 11.64 -8.82 -17.88
C PHE A 205 12.41 -9.06 -16.58
N GLY A 206 12.62 -10.32 -16.21
CA GLY A 206 13.38 -10.66 -15.01
C GLY A 206 14.28 -11.88 -15.16
N SER A 207 15.37 -11.89 -14.40
CA SER A 207 16.36 -12.97 -14.35
C SER A 207 16.99 -13.07 -12.95
N GLU A 208 17.53 -14.24 -12.61
CA GLU A 208 18.34 -14.41 -11.40
C GLU A 208 19.80 -14.07 -11.71
N ILE A 209 20.36 -13.10 -10.99
CA ILE A 209 21.73 -12.62 -11.19
C ILE A 209 22.45 -12.45 -9.84
N ARG A 210 23.78 -12.52 -9.89
CA ARG A 210 24.65 -12.21 -8.76
C ARG A 210 24.94 -10.72 -8.73
N LEU A 211 24.74 -10.10 -7.56
CA LEU A 211 25.23 -8.76 -7.27
C LEU A 211 26.51 -8.83 -6.44
N LEU A 212 27.37 -7.84 -6.63
CA LEU A 212 28.53 -7.55 -5.81
C LEU A 212 28.21 -6.43 -4.83
N LYS A 213 28.26 -6.75 -3.54
CA LYS A 213 28.13 -5.77 -2.47
C LYS A 213 29.38 -4.89 -2.38
N LYS A 214 29.28 -3.78 -1.64
CA LYS A 214 30.40 -2.87 -1.39
C LYS A 214 31.59 -3.55 -0.72
N ASP A 215 31.34 -4.55 0.13
CA ASP A 215 32.37 -5.34 0.81
C ASP A 215 32.99 -6.45 -0.08
N GLY A 216 32.55 -6.57 -1.33
CA GLY A 216 32.99 -7.58 -2.30
C GLY A 216 32.29 -8.93 -2.18
N THR A 217 31.37 -9.11 -1.22
CA THR A 217 30.61 -10.35 -1.10
C THR A 217 29.54 -10.45 -2.19
N VAL A 218 29.21 -11.68 -2.57
CA VAL A 218 28.20 -11.97 -3.59
C VAL A 218 26.83 -12.14 -2.96
N LEU A 219 25.83 -11.52 -3.56
CA LEU A 219 24.42 -11.65 -3.21
C LEU A 219 23.64 -12.24 -4.39
N TRP A 220 22.88 -13.32 -4.17
CA TRP A 220 21.98 -13.81 -5.21
C TRP A 220 20.69 -12.99 -5.21
N THR A 221 20.36 -12.43 -6.36
CA THR A 221 19.17 -11.60 -6.51
C THR A 221 18.32 -12.02 -7.69
N ARG A 222 17.02 -11.80 -7.57
CA ARG A 222 16.10 -11.79 -8.70
C ARG A 222 15.95 -10.35 -9.17
N LEU A 223 16.51 -10.04 -10.34
CA LEU A 223 16.39 -8.76 -11.00
C LEU A 223 15.12 -8.75 -11.84
N ALA A 224 14.33 -7.70 -11.74
CA ALA A 224 13.25 -7.39 -12.66
C ALA A 224 13.36 -5.94 -13.15
N LEU A 225 13.17 -5.74 -14.45
CA LEU A 225 13.20 -4.44 -15.11
C LEU A 225 11.82 -4.17 -15.72
N SER A 226 11.32 -2.95 -15.60
CA SER A 226 10.08 -2.52 -16.27
C SER A 226 10.14 -1.07 -16.74
N LEU A 227 9.48 -0.75 -17.85
CA LEU A 227 9.37 0.63 -18.34
C LEU A 227 8.35 1.43 -17.53
N ALA A 228 8.69 2.64 -17.10
CA ALA A 228 7.80 3.49 -16.30
C ALA A 228 6.64 4.12 -17.09
N VAL A 229 6.83 4.32 -18.40
CA VAL A 229 5.82 4.92 -19.31
C VAL A 229 5.91 4.20 -20.66
N PRO A 230 4.77 3.96 -21.37
CA PRO A 230 4.79 3.47 -22.74
C PRO A 230 5.64 4.36 -23.67
N ALA A 231 6.24 3.73 -24.68
CA ALA A 231 7.38 4.21 -25.47
C ALA A 231 7.30 5.63 -26.08
N ASP A 232 6.11 6.22 -26.18
CA ASP A 232 5.87 7.48 -26.88
C ASP A 232 6.04 8.76 -26.03
N ALA A 233 6.34 8.63 -24.73
CA ALA A 233 6.58 9.79 -23.86
C ALA A 233 7.93 9.68 -23.13
N LEU A 234 8.93 10.38 -23.67
CA LEU A 234 10.22 10.62 -22.98
C LEU A 234 10.03 11.48 -21.71
N PRO A 235 10.85 11.29 -20.66
CA PRO A 235 12.04 10.44 -20.61
C PRO A 235 11.73 9.00 -20.15
N GLN A 236 12.40 8.02 -20.79
CA GLN A 236 12.29 6.62 -20.41
C GLN A 236 12.98 6.40 -19.07
N SER A 237 12.21 6.34 -17.98
CA SER A 237 12.73 5.83 -16.71
C SER A 237 12.48 4.33 -16.65
N ILE A 238 13.53 3.56 -16.37
CA ILE A 238 13.44 2.11 -16.15
C ILE A 238 13.35 1.87 -14.65
N PHE A 239 12.31 1.18 -14.21
CA PHE A 239 12.23 0.67 -12.85
C PHE A 239 13.04 -0.61 -12.72
N VAL A 240 13.85 -0.66 -11.67
CA VAL A 240 14.73 -1.78 -11.33
C VAL A 240 14.28 -2.33 -9.98
N MET A 241 13.93 -3.60 -9.95
CA MET A 241 13.55 -4.33 -8.74
C MET A 241 14.54 -5.46 -8.50
N MET A 242 15.00 -5.59 -7.25
CA MET A 242 15.99 -6.58 -6.83
C MET A 242 15.50 -7.26 -5.56
N ASP A 243 15.16 -8.53 -5.66
CA ASP A 243 14.77 -9.35 -4.51
C ASP A 243 15.94 -10.24 -4.09
N ASP A 244 16.23 -10.31 -2.79
CA ASP A 244 17.31 -11.13 -2.25
C ASP A 244 16.82 -12.57 -2.07
N ILE A 245 17.34 -13.47 -2.92
CA ILE A 245 16.97 -14.88 -2.94
C ILE A 245 18.04 -15.78 -2.33
N SER A 246 19.05 -15.20 -1.66
CA SER A 246 20.17 -15.95 -1.10
C SER A 246 19.72 -16.96 -0.04
N GLY A 247 18.79 -16.53 0.84
CA GLY A 247 18.18 -17.41 1.84
C GLY A 247 17.34 -18.53 1.23
N GLU A 248 16.53 -18.20 0.21
CA GLU A 248 15.71 -19.19 -0.51
C GLU A 248 16.58 -20.25 -1.18
N ARG A 249 17.66 -19.83 -1.85
CA ARG A 249 18.61 -20.74 -2.50
C ARG A 249 19.33 -21.62 -1.49
N THR A 250 19.86 -21.04 -0.40
CA THR A 250 20.55 -21.81 0.64
C THR A 250 19.65 -22.89 1.24
N ALA A 251 18.39 -22.56 1.52
CA ALA A 251 17.42 -23.53 2.02
C ALA A 251 17.12 -24.63 0.99
N ARG A 252 16.98 -24.27 -0.28
CA ARG A 252 16.73 -25.21 -1.39
C ARG A 252 17.91 -26.16 -1.60
N GLU A 253 19.13 -25.64 -1.56
CA GLU A 253 20.36 -26.42 -1.68
C GLU A 253 20.57 -27.34 -0.49
N ALA A 254 20.33 -26.88 0.74
CA ALA A 254 20.40 -27.70 1.94
C ALA A 254 19.40 -28.87 1.89
N LEU A 255 18.15 -28.60 1.46
CA LEU A 255 17.15 -29.65 1.27
C LEU A 255 17.57 -30.67 0.21
N ARG A 256 18.14 -30.20 -0.90
CA ARG A 256 18.64 -31.08 -1.97
C ARG A 256 19.79 -31.95 -1.49
N ALA A 257 20.77 -31.38 -0.81
CA ALA A 257 21.90 -32.11 -0.25
C ALA A 257 21.45 -33.15 0.78
N GLN A 258 20.48 -32.82 1.63
CA GLN A 258 19.91 -33.75 2.60
C GLN A 258 19.21 -34.92 1.90
N LYS A 259 18.46 -34.66 0.82
CA LYS A 259 17.82 -35.70 0.02
C LYS A 259 18.85 -36.60 -0.66
N GLU A 260 19.85 -36.02 -1.31
CA GLU A 260 20.92 -36.78 -1.98
C GLU A 260 21.70 -37.64 -0.98
N TRP A 261 21.98 -37.10 0.21
CA TRP A 261 22.62 -37.86 1.29
C TRP A 261 21.76 -39.01 1.81
N LEU A 262 20.44 -38.79 1.98
CA LEU A 262 19.50 -39.85 2.37
C LEU A 262 19.43 -40.94 1.30
N ASP A 263 19.34 -40.58 0.02
CA ASP A 263 19.32 -41.52 -1.11
C ASP A 263 20.63 -42.34 -1.16
N LEU A 264 21.78 -41.72 -0.88
CA LEU A 264 23.07 -42.39 -0.80
C LEU A 264 23.17 -43.35 0.41
N ALA A 265 22.68 -42.94 1.58
CA ALA A 265 22.66 -43.78 2.78
C ALA A 265 21.74 -45.01 2.58
N LEU A 266 20.58 -44.82 1.96
CA LEU A 266 19.64 -45.91 1.66
C LEU A 266 20.21 -46.88 0.61
N SER A 267 20.82 -46.36 -0.45
CA SER A 267 21.39 -47.21 -1.52
C SER A 267 22.64 -47.98 -1.08
N SER A 268 23.51 -47.39 -0.27
CA SER A 268 24.74 -48.05 0.22
C SER A 268 24.48 -49.09 1.32
N SER A 269 23.47 -48.89 2.15
CA SER A 269 23.10 -49.84 3.22
C SER A 269 22.34 -51.08 2.73
N ARG A 270 22.00 -51.15 1.42
CA ARG A 270 21.09 -52.14 0.84
C ARG A 270 19.82 -52.30 1.68
N LEU A 271 19.35 -51.21 2.29
CA LEU A 271 18.10 -51.21 3.05
C LEU A 271 16.93 -50.96 2.11
N GLY A 272 15.86 -51.71 2.34
CA GLY A 272 14.65 -51.63 1.57
C GLY A 272 13.61 -50.92 2.41
N THR A 273 13.18 -49.73 2.00
CA THR A 273 12.04 -49.07 2.62
C THR A 273 10.75 -49.63 2.04
N TRP A 274 9.74 -49.73 2.91
CA TRP A 274 8.40 -50.18 2.57
C TRP A 274 7.38 -49.38 3.37
N ARG A 275 6.18 -49.23 2.81
CA ARG A 275 5.02 -48.62 3.46
C ARG A 275 3.80 -49.43 3.08
N ILE A 276 3.06 -49.87 4.09
CA ILE A 276 1.78 -50.57 3.90
C ILE A 276 0.67 -49.53 4.06
N ASP A 277 -0.24 -49.50 3.11
CA ASP A 277 -1.53 -48.83 3.24
C ASP A 277 -2.58 -49.88 3.58
N PHE A 278 -3.05 -49.84 4.82
CA PHE A 278 -4.01 -50.81 5.36
C PHE A 278 -5.44 -50.62 4.80
N GLU A 279 -5.80 -49.42 4.31
CA GLU A 279 -7.12 -49.18 3.72
C GLU A 279 -7.22 -49.81 2.34
N SER A 280 -6.17 -49.63 1.53
CA SER A 280 -6.13 -50.17 0.16
C SER A 280 -5.55 -51.59 0.09
N GLY A 281 -4.93 -52.09 1.17
CA GLY A 281 -4.24 -53.37 1.18
C GLY A 281 -3.01 -53.40 0.27
N SER A 282 -2.41 -52.25 0.00
CA SER A 282 -1.27 -52.09 -0.92
C SER A 282 0.03 -51.81 -0.19
N VAL A 283 1.14 -52.24 -0.78
CA VAL A 283 2.49 -52.04 -0.25
C VAL A 283 3.32 -51.30 -1.27
N ASN A 284 3.81 -50.14 -0.87
CA ASN A 284 4.75 -49.33 -1.64
C ASN A 284 6.16 -49.63 -1.13
N GLY A 285 7.06 -49.98 -2.03
CA GLY A 285 8.41 -50.40 -1.69
C GLY A 285 9.45 -49.74 -2.57
N SER A 286 10.62 -49.47 -2.00
CA SER A 286 11.81 -49.12 -2.78
C SER A 286 12.24 -50.27 -3.69
N ALA A 287 13.01 -49.98 -4.74
CA ALA A 287 13.53 -51.01 -5.64
C ALA A 287 14.37 -52.07 -4.88
N ALA A 288 15.18 -51.65 -3.90
CA ALA A 288 15.97 -52.53 -3.05
C ALA A 288 15.09 -53.47 -2.20
N PHE A 289 13.94 -52.97 -1.70
CA PHE A 289 12.98 -53.80 -0.97
C PHE A 289 12.41 -54.91 -1.85
N TRP A 290 11.97 -54.59 -3.07
CA TRP A 290 11.46 -55.60 -4.01
C TRP A 290 12.53 -56.62 -4.39
N GLU A 291 13.73 -56.15 -4.68
CA GLU A 291 14.86 -57.02 -4.97
C GLU A 291 15.17 -57.95 -3.80
N MET A 292 15.13 -57.46 -2.55
CA MET A 292 15.33 -58.28 -1.35
C MET A 292 14.23 -59.31 -1.16
N MET A 293 12.98 -58.94 -1.38
CA MET A 293 11.84 -59.85 -1.40
C MET A 293 11.88 -60.83 -2.57
N GLY A 294 12.76 -60.64 -3.57
CA GLY A 294 12.86 -61.51 -4.74
C GLY A 294 11.75 -61.27 -5.77
N LEU A 295 11.15 -60.08 -5.73
CA LEU A 295 10.09 -59.62 -6.63
C LEU A 295 10.64 -58.60 -7.62
N ALA A 296 10.04 -58.54 -8.82
CA ALA A 296 10.37 -57.49 -9.78
C ALA A 296 9.95 -56.11 -9.22
N PRO A 297 10.75 -55.05 -9.44
CA PRO A 297 10.46 -53.71 -8.92
C PRO A 297 9.12 -53.20 -9.48
N ALA A 298 8.26 -52.70 -8.60
CA ALA A 298 6.95 -52.14 -8.93
C ALA A 298 6.66 -50.93 -8.02
N PRO A 299 5.87 -49.93 -8.46
CA PRO A 299 5.51 -48.78 -7.62
C PRO A 299 4.70 -49.21 -6.38
N SER A 300 3.83 -50.19 -6.54
CA SER A 300 2.99 -50.76 -5.48
C SER A 300 2.66 -52.22 -5.80
N ARG A 301 2.52 -53.07 -4.77
CA ARG A 301 1.98 -54.44 -4.90
C ARG A 301 0.94 -54.72 -3.82
N PRO A 302 -0.06 -55.57 -4.07
CA PRO A 302 -1.01 -55.98 -3.03
C PRO A 302 -0.28 -56.76 -1.92
N LEU A 303 -0.72 -56.59 -0.67
CA LEU A 303 -0.10 -57.23 0.50
C LEU A 303 -0.10 -58.77 0.39
N GLN A 304 -1.11 -59.34 -0.25
CA GLN A 304 -1.21 -60.79 -0.47
C GLN A 304 -0.04 -61.34 -1.30
N GLU A 305 0.44 -60.59 -2.30
CA GLU A 305 1.62 -61.01 -3.09
C GLU A 305 2.88 -61.10 -2.23
N LEU A 306 3.00 -60.24 -1.22
CA LEU A 306 4.11 -60.25 -0.27
C LEU A 306 4.05 -61.48 0.64
N THR A 307 2.86 -61.81 1.17
CA THR A 307 2.65 -63.00 2.00
C THR A 307 2.93 -64.31 1.27
N ALA A 308 2.71 -64.36 -0.06
CA ALA A 308 2.97 -65.55 -0.87
C ALA A 308 4.46 -65.93 -0.97
N VAL A 309 5.35 -64.95 -0.76
CA VAL A 309 6.81 -65.15 -0.81
C VAL A 309 7.38 -65.53 0.55
N VAL A 310 6.66 -65.25 1.64
CA VAL A 310 7.07 -65.62 3.01
C VAL A 310 6.88 -67.12 3.23
N HIS A 311 7.78 -67.73 4.00
CA HIS A 311 7.71 -69.13 4.36
C HIS A 311 6.44 -69.42 5.20
N PRO A 312 5.66 -70.48 4.91
CA PRO A 312 4.39 -70.74 5.59
C PRO A 312 4.48 -70.86 7.12
N ALA A 313 5.61 -71.32 7.64
CA ALA A 313 5.84 -71.42 9.09
C ALA A 313 6.01 -70.07 9.79
N ASP A 314 6.33 -69.00 9.06
CA ASP A 314 6.51 -67.66 9.62
C ASP A 314 5.25 -66.78 9.44
N LEU A 315 4.31 -67.20 8.59
CA LEU A 315 3.02 -66.50 8.39
C LEU A 315 2.21 -66.30 9.68
N PRO A 316 2.13 -67.27 10.62
CA PRO A 316 1.41 -67.06 11.89
C PRO A 316 2.10 -66.07 12.84
N ASN A 317 3.41 -65.84 12.65
CA ASN A 317 4.22 -64.93 13.48
C ASN A 317 4.26 -63.50 12.90
N LEU A 318 3.85 -63.33 11.64
CA LEU A 318 3.60 -62.02 11.07
C LEU A 318 2.30 -61.49 11.69
N THR A 319 2.43 -60.57 12.64
CA THR A 319 1.31 -59.93 13.33
C THR A 319 0.27 -59.44 12.32
N ALA A 320 -1.01 -59.77 12.56
CA ALA A 320 -2.08 -59.34 11.66
C ALA A 320 -2.19 -57.80 11.63
N PRO A 321 -2.50 -57.20 10.46
CA PRO A 321 -2.81 -55.78 10.37
C PRO A 321 -3.88 -55.38 11.39
N GLY A 322 -3.54 -54.53 12.36
CA GLY A 322 -4.48 -54.00 13.38
C GLY A 322 -4.30 -54.52 14.81
N GLU A 323 -3.39 -55.46 15.07
CA GLU A 323 -3.08 -55.93 16.44
C GLU A 323 -1.88 -55.21 17.10
N LEU A 324 -1.11 -54.44 16.33
CA LEU A 324 -0.05 -53.59 16.89
C LEU A 324 -0.67 -52.36 17.56
N ALA A 325 -0.29 -52.11 18.82
CA ALA A 325 -0.62 -50.86 19.48
C ALA A 325 -0.03 -49.69 18.66
N SER A 326 -0.78 -48.59 18.56
CA SER A 326 -0.35 -47.41 17.80
C SER A 326 1.03 -46.93 18.25
N GLY A 327 1.94 -46.71 17.28
CA GLY A 327 3.32 -46.30 17.55
C GLY A 327 4.26 -47.41 18.01
N ALA A 328 3.82 -48.68 18.03
CA ALA A 328 4.69 -49.81 18.31
C ALA A 328 5.72 -50.00 17.20
N ASP A 329 6.97 -50.24 17.61
CA ASP A 329 8.03 -50.68 16.72
C ASP A 329 7.77 -52.16 16.37
N TYR A 330 7.72 -52.45 15.07
CA TYR A 330 7.64 -53.78 14.50
C TYR A 330 9.07 -54.26 14.22
N ASP A 331 9.47 -55.39 14.81
CA ASP A 331 10.73 -56.07 14.51
C ASP A 331 10.45 -57.57 14.37
N ALA A 332 10.63 -58.09 13.16
CA ALA A 332 10.39 -59.49 12.85
C ALA A 332 11.46 -60.02 11.90
N GLU A 333 11.96 -61.22 12.17
CA GLU A 333 12.83 -61.96 11.25
C GLU A 333 12.02 -63.05 10.55
N ILE A 334 11.93 -62.96 9.23
CA ILE A 334 11.16 -63.89 8.41
C ILE A 334 12.02 -64.60 7.38
N ARG A 335 11.63 -65.82 7.04
CA ARG A 335 12.18 -66.55 5.90
C ARG A 335 11.37 -66.25 4.66
N ILE A 336 12.03 -65.88 3.57
CA ILE A 336 11.44 -65.77 2.25
C ILE A 336 11.91 -66.89 1.34
N ARG A 337 11.02 -67.34 0.44
CA ARG A 337 11.30 -68.38 -0.56
C ARG A 337 11.49 -67.73 -1.93
N ARG A 338 12.69 -67.89 -2.52
CA ARG A 338 12.98 -67.41 -3.87
C ARG A 338 12.70 -68.44 -4.95
N ALA A 339 12.68 -67.98 -6.20
CA ALA A 339 12.69 -68.84 -7.38
C ALA A 339 13.84 -69.87 -7.26
N GLY A 340 13.52 -71.16 -7.41
CA GLY A 340 14.47 -72.26 -7.23
C GLY A 340 14.49 -72.90 -5.83
N GLY A 341 13.68 -72.44 -4.87
CA GLY A 341 13.51 -73.08 -3.56
C GLY A 341 14.51 -72.65 -2.49
N HIS A 342 15.41 -71.71 -2.80
CA HIS A 342 16.34 -71.15 -1.82
C HIS A 342 15.62 -70.30 -0.77
N ILE A 343 15.98 -70.50 0.50
CA ILE A 343 15.46 -69.75 1.64
C ILE A 343 16.44 -68.66 2.03
N ARG A 344 15.94 -67.43 2.25
CA ARG A 344 16.71 -66.30 2.75
C ARG A 344 16.03 -65.69 3.97
N TRP A 345 16.81 -65.39 5.01
CA TRP A 345 16.33 -64.64 6.17
C TRP A 345 16.36 -63.13 5.89
N ILE A 346 15.30 -62.44 6.27
CA ILE A 346 15.15 -60.98 6.17
C ILE A 346 14.62 -60.47 7.50
N ALA A 347 15.27 -59.44 8.04
CA ALA A 347 14.74 -58.66 9.15
C ALA A 347 13.86 -57.54 8.60
N LEU A 348 12.62 -57.48 9.07
CA LEU A 348 11.68 -56.41 8.81
C LEU A 348 11.57 -55.55 10.07
N ARG A 349 11.98 -54.30 9.93
CA ARG A 349 11.83 -53.29 10.98
C ARG A 349 10.95 -52.16 10.47
N GLY A 350 9.95 -51.79 11.23
CA GLY A 350 8.99 -50.74 10.88
C GLY A 350 8.35 -50.14 12.11
N ARG A 351 7.55 -49.11 11.91
CA ARG A 351 6.73 -48.48 12.94
C ARG A 351 5.41 -48.08 12.32
N ASP A 352 4.34 -48.18 13.10
CA ASP A 352 3.05 -47.63 12.69
C ASP A 352 3.03 -46.10 12.82
N GLU A 353 2.78 -45.40 11.72
CA GLU A 353 2.57 -43.95 11.70
C GLU A 353 1.08 -43.66 11.58
N LEU A 354 0.47 -43.18 12.67
CA LEU A 354 -0.85 -42.56 12.59
C LEU A 354 -0.76 -41.39 11.60
N ARG A 355 -1.57 -41.45 10.55
CA ARG A 355 -1.83 -40.29 9.71
C ARG A 355 -2.66 -39.34 10.56
N ASP A 356 -1.97 -38.45 11.28
CA ASP A 356 -2.62 -37.39 12.05
C ASP A 356 -3.54 -36.64 11.09
N GLY A 357 -4.85 -36.73 11.36
CA GLY A 357 -5.88 -36.19 10.51
C GLY A 357 -5.72 -34.68 10.37
N ARG A 358 -5.08 -34.24 9.28
CA ARG A 358 -5.28 -32.89 8.76
C ARG A 358 -6.36 -32.98 7.67
N ALA A 359 -7.54 -32.54 8.06
CA ALA A 359 -8.59 -32.06 7.17
C ALA A 359 -8.06 -30.91 6.30
#